data_AF-A0A7V3D4L0-F1
#
_entry.id   AF-A0A7V3D4L0-F1
#
_cell.length_a   1.000
_cell.length_b   1.000
_cell.length_c   1.000
_cell.angle_alpha   90.00
_cell.angle_beta   90.00
_cell.angle_gamma   90.00
#
_symmetry.space_group_name_H-M   'P 1'
#
loop_
_entity.id
_entity.type
_entity.pdbx_description
1 polymer ?
#
loop_
_entity_poly.entity_id
_entity_poly.type
_entity_poly.pdbx_seq_one_letter_code
_entity_poly.pdbx_strand_id
1 'polypeptide(L)'
;MSEQGQSRREFGKGLTALAAATLLPGPVLAQKEPAPQVKEALALTEYLQVRCKHLTREQIESIARGILTRQLQAESLRKVKLTNADEPDFIFEAEIEGVR
;
A
#
# COMPACT_ATOMS: atom_id res chain seq x y z
N MET A 1 32.04 34.18 1.84
CA MET A 1 31.75 33.28 0.70
C MET A 1 30.28 32.92 0.81
N SER A 2 29.45 33.49 -0.06
CA SER A 2 27.98 33.38 0.04
C SER A 2 27.48 32.50 -1.08
N GLU A 3 26.92 31.33 -0.73
CA GLU A 3 26.31 30.40 -1.67
C GLU A 3 25.00 30.98 -2.22
N GLN A 4 25.01 31.33 -3.50
CA GLN A 4 23.81 31.71 -4.26
C GLN A 4 23.06 30.43 -4.62
N GLY A 5 22.04 30.10 -3.83
CA GLY A 5 21.12 28.98 -4.10
C GLY A 5 20.44 29.13 -5.45
N GLN A 6 20.44 28.04 -6.23
CA GLN A 6 19.80 27.92 -7.54
C GLN A 6 18.37 28.50 -7.52
N SER A 7 18.16 29.52 -8.34
CA SER A 7 16.93 30.30 -8.38
C SER A 7 15.80 29.51 -9.03
N ARG A 8 14.59 29.58 -8.45
CA ARG A 8 13.31 29.03 -8.93
C ARG A 8 13.04 29.24 -10.43
N ARG A 9 13.70 30.22 -11.05
CA ARG A 9 13.63 30.49 -12.50
C ARG A 9 14.30 29.41 -13.37
N GLU A 10 15.30 28.69 -12.85
CA GLU A 10 15.92 27.57 -13.56
C GLU A 10 15.03 26.33 -13.57
N PHE A 11 14.28 26.11 -12.49
CA PHE A 11 13.30 25.02 -12.42
C PHE A 11 12.19 25.17 -13.47
N GLY A 12 11.70 26.40 -13.69
CA GLY A 12 10.68 26.69 -14.70
C GLY A 12 11.11 26.39 -16.14
N LYS A 13 12.41 26.49 -16.45
CA LYS A 13 12.94 26.19 -17.79
C LYS A 13 13.00 24.67 -18.07
N GLY A 14 13.13 23.84 -17.04
CA GLY A 14 13.07 22.38 -17.18
C GLY A 14 11.69 21.86 -17.56
N LEU A 15 10.62 22.52 -17.07
CA LEU A 15 9.24 22.13 -17.35
C LEU A 15 8.80 22.44 -18.80
N THR A 16 9.28 23.54 -19.38
CA THR A 16 8.95 23.88 -20.78
C THR A 16 9.66 23.00 -21.80
N ALA A 17 10.84 22.45 -21.49
CA ALA A 17 11.51 21.48 -22.36
C ALA A 17 10.73 20.15 -22.47
N LEU A 18 9.95 19.79 -21.45
CA LEU A 18 9.15 18.55 -21.45
C LEU A 18 7.87 18.68 -22.31
N ALA A 19 7.36 19.91 -22.50
CA ALA A 19 6.15 20.15 -23.29
C ALA A 19 6.37 20.07 -24.80
N ALA A 20 7.62 20.14 -25.28
CA ALA A 20 7.95 20.05 -26.71
C ALA A 20 8.15 18.60 -27.21
N ALA A 21 8.12 17.60 -26.32
CA ALA A 21 8.37 16.20 -26.68
C ALA A 21 7.11 15.41 -27.10
N THR A 22 5.92 16.03 -27.13
CA THR A 22 4.64 15.33 -27.37
C THR A 22 4.29 15.07 -28.85
N LEU A 23 5.21 15.28 -29.79
CA LEU A 23 4.99 15.02 -31.23
C LEU A 23 5.61 13.71 -31.74
N LEU A 24 6.05 12.81 -30.85
CA LEU A 24 6.42 11.45 -31.25
C LEU A 24 5.19 10.52 -31.14
N PRO A 25 4.93 9.65 -32.15
CA PRO A 25 3.91 8.61 -32.04
C PRO A 25 4.26 7.74 -30.81
N GLY A 26 3.39 7.80 -29.81
CA GLY A 26 3.67 7.28 -28.47
C GLY A 26 3.89 5.76 -28.43
N PRO A 27 4.64 5.26 -27.44
CA PRO A 27 4.78 3.83 -27.24
C PRO A 27 3.43 3.22 -26.87
N VAL A 28 3.14 2.07 -27.46
CA VAL A 28 2.04 1.18 -27.09
C VAL A 28 2.04 1.03 -25.57
N LEU A 29 0.93 1.40 -24.93
CA LEU A 29 0.69 1.12 -23.52
C LEU A 29 0.64 -0.40 -23.35
N ALA A 30 1.79 -1.00 -23.06
CA ALA A 30 1.85 -2.36 -22.56
C ALA A 30 0.95 -2.42 -21.32
N GLN A 31 -0.11 -3.22 -21.38
CA GLN A 31 -0.97 -3.48 -20.23
C GLN A 31 -0.10 -4.12 -19.14
N LYS A 32 0.41 -3.28 -18.24
CA LYS A 32 1.24 -3.73 -17.14
C LYS A 32 0.34 -4.53 -16.21
N GLU A 33 0.66 -5.82 -16.07
CA GLU A 33 -0.03 -6.69 -15.14
C GLU A 33 -0.04 -6.05 -13.74
N PRO A 34 -1.18 -6.04 -13.03
CA PRO A 34 -1.28 -5.38 -11.74
C PRO A 34 -0.26 -5.94 -10.77
N ALA A 35 0.32 -5.06 -9.95
CA ALA A 35 1.28 -5.45 -8.94
C ALA A 35 0.68 -6.53 -8.01
N PRO A 36 1.48 -7.48 -7.49
CA PRO A 36 0.98 -8.59 -6.68
C PRO A 36 0.06 -8.17 -5.52
N GLN A 37 0.42 -7.08 -4.83
CA GLN A 37 -0.39 -6.51 -3.73
C GLN A 37 -1.79 -6.09 -4.18
N VAL A 38 -1.89 -5.54 -5.39
CA VAL A 38 -3.17 -5.13 -5.99
C VAL A 38 -4.01 -6.37 -6.33
N LYS A 39 -3.39 -7.43 -6.83
CA LYS A 39 -4.09 -8.71 -7.10
C LYS A 39 -4.65 -9.34 -5.82
N GLU A 40 -3.86 -9.36 -4.76
CA GLU A 40 -4.30 -9.89 -3.46
C GLU A 40 -5.43 -9.07 -2.85
N ALA A 41 -5.36 -7.73 -2.93
CA ALA A 41 -6.43 -6.86 -2.48
C ALA A 41 -7.73 -7.10 -3.24
N LEU A 42 -7.65 -7.29 -4.57
CA LEU A 42 -8.82 -7.63 -5.39
C LEU A 42 -9.43 -8.98 -4.97
N ALA A 43 -8.61 -10.02 -4.83
CA ALA A 43 -9.09 -11.34 -4.40
C ALA A 43 -9.78 -11.29 -3.01
N LEU A 44 -9.23 -10.52 -2.07
CA LEU A 44 -9.84 -10.32 -0.75
C LEU A 44 -11.17 -9.56 -0.85
N THR A 45 -11.27 -8.58 -1.73
CA THR A 45 -12.54 -7.84 -1.93
C THR A 45 -13.62 -8.71 -2.56
N GLU A 46 -13.27 -9.58 -3.51
CA GLU A 46 -14.18 -10.57 -4.08
C GLU A 46 -14.67 -11.56 -3.02
N TYR A 47 -13.77 -12.04 -2.16
CA TYR A 47 -14.15 -12.89 -1.03
C TYR A 47 -15.16 -12.18 -0.10
N LEU A 48 -14.94 -10.90 0.21
CA LEU A 48 -15.85 -10.12 1.05
C LEU A 48 -17.23 -9.94 0.41
N GLN A 49 -17.31 -9.75 -0.92
CA GLN A 49 -18.59 -9.68 -1.62
C GLN A 49 -19.41 -10.97 -1.47
N VAL A 50 -18.75 -12.13 -1.52
CA VAL A 50 -19.42 -13.43 -1.37
C VAL A 50 -19.79 -13.70 0.09
N ARG A 51 -18.89 -13.40 1.02
CA ARG A 51 -19.03 -13.76 2.44
C ARG A 51 -19.93 -12.79 3.21
N CYS A 52 -19.85 -11.50 2.92
CA CYS A 52 -20.45 -10.43 3.72
C CYS A 52 -21.63 -9.77 2.98
N LYS A 53 -22.79 -10.44 2.99
CA LYS A 53 -24.01 -10.00 2.30
C LYS A 53 -24.63 -8.68 2.80
N HIS A 54 -24.17 -8.18 3.94
CA HIS A 54 -24.68 -6.96 4.58
C HIS A 54 -23.87 -5.70 4.22
N LEU A 55 -22.78 -5.86 3.46
CA LEU A 55 -21.96 -4.71 3.06
C LEU A 55 -22.50 -4.08 1.78
N THR A 56 -22.62 -2.77 1.82
CA THR A 56 -22.88 -1.95 0.64
C THR A 56 -21.64 -1.90 -0.26
N ARG A 57 -21.83 -1.55 -1.53
CA ARG A 57 -20.74 -1.44 -2.50
C ARG A 57 -19.71 -0.39 -2.06
N GLU A 58 -20.17 0.73 -1.55
CA GLU A 58 -19.33 1.84 -1.08
C GLU A 58 -18.47 1.42 0.11
N GLN A 59 -19.01 0.58 1.00
CA GLN A 59 -18.27 -0.01 2.11
C GLN A 59 -17.19 -0.98 1.60
N ILE A 60 -17.51 -1.81 0.61
CA ILE A 60 -16.54 -2.73 -0.01
C ILE A 60 -15.40 -1.95 -0.66
N GLU A 61 -15.70 -0.87 -1.40
CA GLU A 61 -14.70 0.00 -2.02
C GLU A 61 -13.84 0.75 -0.98
N SER A 62 -14.42 1.13 0.16
CA SER A 62 -13.68 1.69 1.29
C SER A 62 -12.73 0.66 1.91
N ILE A 63 -13.19 -0.58 2.11
CA ILE A 63 -12.38 -1.68 2.62
C ILE A 63 -11.24 -2.01 1.65
N ALA A 64 -11.51 -2.07 0.35
CA ALA A 64 -10.50 -2.32 -0.70
C ALA A 64 -9.31 -1.36 -0.59
N ARG A 65 -9.59 -0.05 -0.44
CA ARG A 65 -8.57 0.97 -0.22
C ARG A 65 -7.79 0.74 1.08
N GLY A 66 -8.51 0.40 2.16
CA GLY A 66 -7.90 0.09 3.44
C GLY A 66 -7.00 -1.14 3.44
N ILE A 67 -7.32 -2.17 2.64
CA ILE A 67 -6.49 -3.37 2.49
C ILE A 67 -5.14 -3.02 1.88
N LEU A 68 -5.13 -2.24 0.79
CA LEU A 68 -3.89 -1.80 0.15
C LEU A 68 -2.97 -1.04 1.10
N THR A 69 -3.52 -0.07 1.85
CA THR A 69 -2.73 0.68 2.83
C THR A 69 -2.16 -0.23 3.93
N ARG A 70 -2.95 -1.18 4.43
CA ARG A 70 -2.52 -2.11 5.48
C ARG A 70 -1.48 -3.11 4.97
N GLN A 71 -1.54 -3.54 3.72
CA GLN A 71 -0.51 -4.39 3.12
C GLN A 71 0.86 -3.69 3.12
N LEU A 72 0.91 -2.41 2.75
CA LEU A 72 2.16 -1.63 2.81
C LEU A 72 2.71 -1.50 4.24
N GLN A 73 1.82 -1.33 5.22
CA GLN A 73 2.20 -1.31 6.63
C GLN A 73 2.70 -2.68 7.10
N ALA A 74 2.03 -3.76 6.73
CA ALA A 74 2.44 -5.13 7.05
C ALA A 74 3.81 -5.46 6.46
N GLU A 75 4.09 -5.06 5.21
CA GLU A 75 5.40 -5.20 4.58
C GLU A 75 6.48 -4.37 5.29
N SER A 76 6.10 -3.26 5.93
CA SER A 76 7.03 -2.49 6.77
C SER A 76 7.31 -3.19 8.10
N LEU A 77 6.28 -3.74 8.75
CA LEU A 77 6.40 -4.50 10.00
C LEU A 77 7.20 -5.79 9.82
N ARG A 78 7.06 -6.48 8.69
CA ARG A 78 7.82 -7.70 8.34
C ARG A 78 9.34 -7.51 8.33
N LYS A 79 9.82 -6.26 8.19
CA LYS A 79 11.25 -5.95 8.21
C LYS A 79 11.82 -5.96 9.63
N VAL A 80 10.98 -5.89 10.65
CA VAL A 80 11.40 -5.99 12.04
C VAL A 80 11.67 -7.45 12.36
N LYS A 81 12.92 -7.77 12.71
CA LYS A 81 13.32 -9.12 13.07
C LYS A 81 12.82 -9.42 14.47
N LEU A 82 11.94 -10.41 14.58
CA LEU A 82 11.52 -10.95 15.87
C LEU A 82 12.56 -11.95 16.39
N THR A 83 12.75 -11.94 17.69
CA THR A 83 13.51 -12.89 18.48
C THR A 83 12.54 -13.78 19.26
N ASN A 84 13.01 -14.93 19.75
CA ASN A 84 12.16 -15.81 20.56
C ASN A 84 11.73 -15.20 21.91
N ALA A 85 12.30 -14.05 22.30
CA ALA A 85 11.91 -13.29 23.48
C ALA A 85 10.84 -12.23 23.19
N ASP A 86 10.48 -12.01 21.91
CA ASP A 86 9.39 -11.11 21.53
C ASP A 86 8.06 -11.84 21.73
N GLU A 87 7.63 -11.89 22.98
CA GLU A 87 6.33 -12.39 23.40
C GLU A 87 5.22 -11.39 23.03
N PRO A 88 3.96 -11.85 22.85
CA PRO A 88 2.85 -10.93 22.63
C PRO A 88 2.66 -10.03 23.86
N ASP A 89 2.22 -8.79 23.65
CA ASP A 89 1.96 -7.81 24.72
C ASP A 89 1.01 -8.32 25.81
N PHE A 90 0.18 -9.32 25.47
CA PHE A 90 -0.72 -9.98 26.38
C PHE A 90 -0.86 -11.47 26.04
N ILE A 91 -0.85 -12.33 27.05
CA ILE A 91 -1.10 -13.77 26.95
C ILE A 91 -2.38 -14.09 27.72
N PHE A 92 -3.33 -14.75 27.06
CA PHE A 92 -4.52 -15.30 27.72
C PHE A 92 -4.16 -16.67 28.32
N GLU A 93 -4.34 -16.81 29.62
CA GLU A 93 -4.28 -18.10 30.31
C GLU A 93 -5.69 -18.49 30.77
N ALA A 94 -6.12 -19.69 30.42
CA ALA A 94 -7.35 -20.26 30.96
C ALA A 94 -7.03 -20.94 32.29
N GLU A 95 -7.58 -20.43 33.38
CA GLU A 95 -7.52 -21.11 34.67
C GLU A 95 -8.43 -22.34 34.60
N ILE A 96 -7.84 -23.53 34.48
CA ILE A 96 -8.58 -24.79 34.61
C ILE A 96 -8.71 -25.06 36.10
N GLU A 97 -9.87 -24.73 36.67
CA GLU A 97 -10.20 -25.13 38.05
C GLU A 97 -10.10 -26.66 38.17
N GLY A 98 -9.18 -27.16 39.01
CA GLY A 98 -9.20 -28.55 39.47
C GLY A 98 -7.98 -29.44 39.21
N VAL A 99 -6.81 -28.91 38.81
CA VAL A 99 -5.56 -29.71 38.78
C VAL A 99 -4.55 -29.15 39.78
N ARG A 100 -4.61 -29.65 41.02
CA ARG A 100 -3.49 -29.71 41.97
C ARG A 100 -3.28 -31.15 42.39
#